data_AF-A0A813GAX1-F1
#
_entry.id   AF-A0A813GAX1-F1
#
_cell.length_a   1.000
_cell.length_b   1.000
_cell.length_c   1.000
_cell.angle_alpha   90.00
_cell.angle_beta   90.00
_cell.angle_gamma   90.00
#
_symmetry.space_group_name_H-M   'P 1'
#
loop_
_entity.id
_entity.type
_entity.pdbx_description
1 polymer ?
#
loop_
_entity_poly.entity_id
_entity_poly.type
_entity_poly.pdbx_seq_one_letter_code
_entity_poly.pdbx_strand_id
1 'polypeptide(L)'
;MRWPLFGVLVAAAQFIVAAGEKKEEEINASPVAISVSVMLMGSISFQMLMFYLVNWPDRDIQRYSWQVISQTISIFCAVLLFQACNGIVEEYLIEGASEVSEVLIDIGHMFFWLIMMQIVLAITSGAVHDLIGGEAPTMEKVELNLKSWSVLFSHVAGFATINAWGSLQQTYFKGSPQSALLVVPIGFIGLQVLFAAMDSIRWKISHMDDGEEDEFEHKWDEETEEAENDVAGLSLSFLTVQALRFYISGILPNAEGIEPWEDSISHGGGQWHSLIYMGFGFFALSIGVLSSEKFMKEPSERVERVIEILNNYFTFGMSWCFFYGVRWAISSTQFTSENVNTLV
;
A
#
# COMPACT_ATOMS: atom_id res chain seq x y z
N MET A 1 -6.05 27.53 22.79
CA MET A 1 -5.89 27.59 21.31
C MET A 1 -4.48 28.10 20.91
N ARG A 2 -3.38 27.52 21.43
CA ARG A 2 -1.99 27.92 21.09
C ARG A 2 -0.95 26.79 21.05
N TRP A 3 -1.36 25.53 21.28
CA TRP A 3 -0.44 24.41 21.45
C TRP A 3 -0.11 23.54 20.21
N PRO A 4 -0.89 23.48 19.11
CA PRO A 4 -0.48 22.65 17.97
C PRO A 4 0.73 23.23 17.23
N LEU A 5 0.84 24.57 17.19
CA LEU A 5 2.06 25.25 16.73
C LEU A 5 3.26 24.95 17.63
N PHE A 6 3.05 24.75 18.94
CA PHE A 6 4.12 24.45 19.88
C PHE A 6 4.67 23.03 19.68
N GLY A 7 3.81 22.03 19.41
CA GLY A 7 4.26 20.66 19.11
C GLY A 7 5.08 20.56 17.81
N VAL A 8 4.63 21.23 16.75
CA VAL A 8 5.37 21.29 15.47
C VAL A 8 6.66 22.10 15.60
N LEU A 9 6.65 23.20 16.37
CA LEU A 9 7.85 23.99 16.64
C LEU A 9 8.85 23.24 17.53
N VAL A 10 8.39 22.39 18.46
CA VAL A 10 9.27 21.54 19.28
C VAL A 10 9.87 20.42 18.42
N ALA A 11 9.09 19.78 17.55
CA ALA A 11 9.61 18.76 16.62
C ALA A 11 10.61 19.38 15.61
N ALA A 12 10.32 20.57 15.07
CA ALA A 12 11.23 21.30 14.19
C ALA A 12 12.47 21.81 14.92
N ALA A 13 12.33 22.28 16.17
CA ALA A 13 13.46 22.66 17.01
C ALA A 13 14.34 21.45 17.38
N GLN A 14 13.76 20.26 17.56
CA GLN A 14 14.50 19.03 17.83
C GLN A 14 15.34 18.57 16.62
N PHE A 15 14.82 18.72 15.39
CA PHE A 15 15.61 18.49 14.17
C PHE A 15 16.77 19.50 14.02
N ILE A 16 16.57 20.76 14.42
CA ILE A 16 17.62 21.81 14.38
C ILE A 16 18.66 21.60 15.48
N VAL A 17 18.25 21.16 16.68
CA VAL A 17 19.17 20.84 17.79
C VAL A 17 20.03 19.61 17.46
N ALA A 18 19.46 18.57 16.82
CA ALA A 18 20.23 17.43 16.34
C ALA A 18 21.27 17.80 15.25
N ALA A 19 21.05 18.89 14.51
CA ALA A 19 21.98 19.42 13.51
C ALA A 19 22.97 20.46 14.08
N GLY A 20 22.80 20.90 15.33
CA GLY A 20 23.36 22.14 15.85
C GLY A 20 24.50 22.04 16.86
N GLU A 21 24.75 20.90 17.49
CA GLU A 21 25.78 20.81 18.53
C GLU A 21 27.11 20.28 17.98
N LYS A 22 27.94 21.21 17.49
CA LYS A 22 29.39 21.04 17.48
C LYS A 22 30.00 21.92 18.57
N LYS A 23 30.40 21.30 19.68
CA LYS A 23 31.60 21.54 20.52
C LYS A 23 31.32 21.21 21.98
N GLU A 24 31.81 20.06 22.45
CA GLU A 24 32.88 19.92 23.45
C GLU A 24 33.03 18.43 23.85
N GLU A 25 34.28 17.95 23.80
CA GLU A 25 34.78 16.64 24.28
C GLU A 25 33.86 15.41 24.10
N GLU A 26 33.59 15.01 22.85
CA GLU A 26 32.84 13.79 22.56
C GLU A 26 33.71 12.52 22.75
N ILE A 27 33.35 11.71 23.73
CA ILE A 27 33.33 10.25 23.51
C ILE A 27 32.39 10.07 22.32
N ASN A 28 32.92 10.00 21.10
CA ASN A 28 32.12 9.84 19.88
C ASN A 28 31.15 8.67 20.10
N ALA A 29 29.89 8.98 20.39
CA ALA A 29 28.86 7.98 20.49
C ALA A 29 28.85 7.26 19.14
N SER A 30 28.90 5.93 19.16
CA SER A 30 28.89 5.19 17.89
C SER A 30 27.66 5.61 17.07
N PRO A 31 27.74 5.68 15.73
CA PRO A 31 26.60 6.04 14.89
C PRO A 31 25.36 5.18 15.20
N VAL A 32 25.59 3.91 15.57
CA VAL A 32 24.56 3.00 16.05
C VAL A 32 23.90 3.50 17.34
N ALA A 33 24.68 3.96 18.33
CA ALA A 33 24.14 4.50 19.58
C ALA A 33 23.30 5.77 19.34
N ILE A 34 23.73 6.65 18.44
CA ILE A 34 22.97 7.83 18.02
C ILE A 34 21.66 7.39 17.34
N SER A 35 21.73 6.43 16.41
CA SER A 35 20.57 5.88 15.70
C SER A 35 19.55 5.29 16.66
N VAL A 36 20.00 4.44 17.59
CA VAL A 36 19.15 3.81 18.61
C VAL A 36 18.50 4.88 19.49
N SER A 37 19.26 5.91 19.89
CA SER A 37 18.74 7.01 20.71
C SER A 37 17.67 7.82 19.97
N VAL A 38 17.90 8.16 18.70
CA VAL A 38 16.92 8.89 17.86
C VAL A 38 15.68 8.04 17.60
N MET A 39 15.83 6.74 17.28
CA MET A 39 14.71 5.83 17.08
C MET A 39 13.86 5.66 18.35
N LEU A 40 14.51 5.50 19.52
CA LEU A 40 13.82 5.43 20.81
C LEU A 40 13.09 6.73 21.15
N MET A 41 13.72 7.88 20.93
CA MET A 41 13.09 9.18 21.17
C MET A 41 11.89 9.41 20.23
N GLY A 42 12.03 9.00 18.97
CA GLY A 42 10.96 9.04 17.97
C GLY A 42 9.78 8.13 18.36
N SER A 43 10.05 6.90 18.79
CA SER A 43 8.99 5.95 19.16
C SER A 43 8.24 6.37 20.43
N ILE A 44 8.93 6.88 21.45
CA ILE A 44 8.29 7.42 22.66
C ILE A 44 7.44 8.64 22.29
N SER A 45 7.97 9.58 21.51
CA SER A 45 7.23 10.77 21.06
C SER A 45 5.98 10.39 20.27
N PHE A 46 6.09 9.41 19.38
CA PHE A 46 4.96 8.87 18.62
C PHE A 46 3.92 8.23 19.54
N GLN A 47 4.34 7.36 20.47
CA GLN A 47 3.42 6.71 21.42
C GLN A 47 2.66 7.73 22.28
N MET A 48 3.34 8.79 22.74
CA MET A 48 2.72 9.86 23.51
C MET A 48 1.73 10.68 22.67
N LEU A 49 2.05 10.97 21.40
CA LEU A 49 1.14 11.63 20.47
C LEU A 49 -0.11 10.77 20.22
N MET A 50 0.05 9.47 19.99
CA MET A 50 -1.07 8.54 19.79
C MET A 50 -1.97 8.47 21.02
N PHE A 51 -1.39 8.36 22.22
CA PHE A 51 -2.15 8.37 23.47
C PHE A 51 -2.97 9.65 23.64
N TYR A 52 -2.41 10.80 23.25
CA TYR A 52 -3.10 12.08 23.31
C TYR A 52 -4.27 12.16 22.33
N LEU A 53 -4.06 11.77 21.06
CA LEU A 53 -5.09 11.82 20.02
C LEU A 53 -6.29 10.90 20.35
N VAL A 54 -5.99 9.70 20.85
CA VAL A 54 -7.00 8.71 21.26
C VAL A 54 -7.82 9.16 22.48
N ASN A 55 -7.26 10.00 23.36
CA ASN A 55 -7.94 10.52 24.55
C ASN A 55 -8.37 11.99 24.41
N TRP A 56 -8.42 12.52 23.19
CA TRP A 56 -8.77 13.90 22.93
C TRP A 56 -10.22 14.21 23.33
N PRO A 57 -10.58 15.39 23.89
CA PRO A 57 -11.94 15.66 24.37
C PRO A 57 -13.04 15.59 23.30
N ASP A 58 -12.68 15.82 22.04
CA ASP A 58 -13.59 15.72 20.89
C ASP A 58 -13.73 14.26 20.43
N ARG A 59 -14.96 13.76 20.38
CA ARG A 59 -15.28 12.39 19.98
C ARG A 59 -14.92 12.09 18.53
N ASP A 60 -14.96 13.09 17.66
CA ASP A 60 -14.65 12.88 16.24
C ASP A 60 -13.16 12.59 16.07
N ILE A 61 -12.30 13.31 16.78
CA ILE A 61 -10.85 13.07 16.76
C ILE A 61 -10.52 11.69 17.34
N GLN A 62 -11.20 11.26 18.41
CA GLN A 62 -11.03 9.91 18.94
C GLN A 62 -11.38 8.86 17.88
N ARG A 63 -12.53 9.00 17.21
CA ARG A 63 -13.00 8.08 16.18
C ARG A 63 -12.02 7.96 15.02
N TYR A 64 -11.62 9.10 14.44
CA TYR A 64 -10.65 9.10 13.34
C TYR A 64 -9.28 8.57 13.77
N SER A 65 -8.84 8.85 15.00
CA SER A 65 -7.58 8.31 15.53
C SER A 65 -7.63 6.78 15.60
N TRP A 66 -8.70 6.21 16.15
CA TRP A 66 -8.88 4.75 16.18
C TRP A 66 -9.00 4.12 14.80
N GLN A 67 -9.68 4.79 13.88
CA GLN A 67 -9.79 4.33 12.49
C GLN A 67 -8.42 4.27 11.80
N VAL A 68 -7.60 5.32 11.92
CA VAL A 68 -6.25 5.36 11.35
C VAL A 68 -5.34 4.30 11.98
N ILE A 69 -5.43 4.08 13.29
CA ILE A 69 -4.69 3.01 13.98
C ILE A 69 -5.08 1.65 13.43
N SER A 70 -6.38 1.37 13.36
CA SER A 70 -6.91 0.08 12.90
C SER A 70 -6.52 -0.20 11.45
N GLN A 71 -6.64 0.79 10.56
CA GLN A 71 -6.20 0.68 9.16
C GLN A 71 -4.69 0.41 9.08
N THR A 72 -3.87 1.17 9.82
CA THR A 72 -2.40 1.00 9.81
C THR A 72 -1.98 -0.39 10.27
N ILE A 73 -2.56 -0.89 11.37
CA ILE A 73 -2.29 -2.24 11.87
C ILE A 73 -2.69 -3.28 10.82
N SER A 74 -3.86 -3.11 10.19
CA SER A 74 -4.36 -4.03 9.17
C SER A 74 -3.43 -4.09 7.95
N ILE A 75 -2.92 -2.95 7.48
CA ILE A 75 -1.94 -2.90 6.37
C ILE A 75 -0.63 -3.60 6.76
N PHE A 76 -0.11 -3.38 7.97
CA PHE A 76 1.09 -4.07 8.42
C PHE A 76 0.87 -5.59 8.56
N CYS A 77 -0.29 -6.01 9.09
CA CYS A 77 -0.66 -7.42 9.14
C CYS A 77 -0.77 -8.01 7.74
N ALA A 78 -1.34 -7.29 6.77
CA ALA A 78 -1.42 -7.72 5.38
C ALA A 78 -0.04 -7.94 4.77
N VAL A 79 0.89 -6.98 4.95
CA VAL A 79 2.28 -7.09 4.46
C VAL A 79 2.95 -8.31 5.07
N LEU A 80 2.89 -8.48 6.40
CA LEU A 80 3.57 -9.59 7.07
C LEU A 80 2.97 -10.96 6.70
N LEU A 81 1.65 -11.04 6.57
CA LEU A 81 0.97 -12.26 6.14
C LEU A 81 1.36 -12.61 4.70
N PHE A 82 1.30 -11.64 3.80
CA PHE A 82 1.70 -11.85 2.41
C PHE A 82 3.16 -12.26 2.31
N GLN A 83 4.09 -11.54 2.96
CA GLN A 83 5.52 -11.86 2.94
C GLN A 83 5.82 -13.24 3.50
N ALA A 84 5.15 -13.65 4.58
CA ALA A 84 5.32 -14.99 5.14
C ALA A 84 4.86 -16.07 4.16
N CYS A 85 3.71 -15.89 3.51
CA CYS A 85 3.21 -16.84 2.50
C CYS A 85 4.07 -16.83 1.23
N ASN A 86 4.46 -15.64 0.75
CA ASN A 86 5.27 -15.45 -0.44
C ASN A 86 6.66 -16.06 -0.27
N GLY A 87 7.31 -15.87 0.90
CA GLY A 87 8.60 -16.49 1.18
C GLY A 87 8.53 -18.03 1.18
N ILE A 88 7.41 -18.63 1.61
CA ILE A 88 7.21 -20.09 1.50
C ILE A 88 7.02 -20.50 0.03
N VAL A 89 6.24 -19.74 -0.74
CA VAL A 89 6.04 -20.02 -2.18
C VAL A 89 7.36 -19.90 -2.94
N GLU A 90 8.16 -18.88 -2.65
CA GLU A 90 9.46 -18.65 -3.28
C GLU A 90 10.43 -19.80 -3.03
N GLU A 91 10.61 -20.19 -1.75
CA GLU A 91 11.53 -21.26 -1.36
C GLU A 91 11.12 -22.63 -1.94
N TYR A 92 9.83 -22.99 -1.89
CA TYR A 92 9.40 -24.35 -2.24
C TYR A 92 8.93 -24.53 -3.68
N LEU A 93 8.45 -23.47 -4.35
CA LEU A 93 7.84 -23.57 -5.68
C LEU A 93 8.63 -22.81 -6.76
N ILE A 94 9.33 -21.74 -6.40
CA ILE A 94 10.04 -20.89 -7.38
C ILE A 94 11.54 -21.21 -7.43
N GLU A 95 12.16 -21.69 -6.34
CA GLU A 95 13.58 -22.04 -6.35
C GLU A 95 13.90 -23.11 -7.41
N GLY A 96 14.68 -22.72 -8.42
CA GLY A 96 15.06 -23.59 -9.56
C GLY A 96 14.01 -23.70 -10.68
N ALA A 97 12.90 -22.97 -10.59
CA ALA A 97 11.89 -22.90 -11.63
C ALA A 97 12.36 -22.02 -12.81
N SER A 98 11.71 -22.18 -13.97
CA SER A 98 11.92 -21.28 -15.11
C SER A 98 11.24 -19.92 -14.90
N GLU A 99 11.72 -18.87 -15.56
CA GLU A 99 11.09 -17.52 -15.50
C GLU A 99 9.59 -17.55 -15.89
N VAL A 100 9.20 -18.49 -16.78
CA VAL A 100 7.79 -18.65 -17.19
C VAL A 100 6.95 -19.28 -16.08
N SER A 101 7.49 -20.29 -15.39
CA SER A 101 6.79 -20.94 -14.28
C SER A 101 6.65 -20.03 -13.07
N GLU A 102 7.64 -19.17 -12.81
CA GLU A 102 7.57 -18.14 -11.77
C GLU A 102 6.36 -17.22 -11.99
N VAL A 103 6.25 -16.63 -13.19
CA VAL A 103 5.10 -15.77 -13.55
C VAL A 103 3.76 -16.51 -13.42
N LEU A 104 3.69 -17.79 -13.79
CA LEU A 104 2.46 -18.58 -13.65
C LEU A 104 2.11 -18.86 -12.19
N ILE A 105 3.10 -19.12 -11.34
CA ILE A 105 2.91 -19.32 -9.90
C ILE A 105 2.41 -18.03 -9.26
N ASP A 106 3.02 -16.88 -9.58
CA ASP A 106 2.61 -15.59 -9.02
C ASP A 106 1.19 -15.21 -9.46
N ILE A 107 0.84 -15.43 -10.74
CA ILE A 107 -0.54 -15.27 -11.22
C ILE A 107 -1.49 -16.18 -10.43
N GLY A 108 -1.12 -17.44 -10.21
CA GLY A 108 -1.90 -18.37 -9.38
C GLY A 108 -2.07 -17.88 -7.94
N HIS A 109 -1.02 -17.32 -7.34
CA HIS A 109 -1.03 -16.75 -6.00
C HIS A 109 -1.93 -15.52 -5.90
N MET A 110 -1.93 -14.66 -6.93
CA MET A 110 -2.87 -13.54 -7.08
C MET A 110 -4.33 -14.02 -7.12
N PHE A 111 -4.64 -15.01 -7.95
CA PHE A 111 -5.99 -15.59 -8.00
C PHE A 111 -6.43 -16.17 -6.66
N PHE A 112 -5.54 -16.89 -5.98
CA PHE A 112 -5.82 -17.44 -4.65
C PHE A 112 -6.24 -16.34 -3.66
N TRP A 113 -5.48 -15.25 -3.56
CA TRP A 113 -5.80 -14.18 -2.61
C TRP A 113 -7.04 -13.37 -3.00
N LEU A 114 -7.28 -13.15 -4.31
CA LEU A 114 -8.50 -12.51 -4.78
C LEU A 114 -9.73 -13.37 -4.43
N ILE A 115 -9.67 -14.68 -4.63
CA ILE A 115 -10.76 -15.60 -4.25
C ILE A 115 -10.94 -15.63 -2.74
N MET A 116 -9.86 -15.68 -1.96
CA MET A 116 -9.92 -15.64 -0.49
C MET A 116 -10.57 -14.34 0.01
N MET A 117 -10.25 -13.20 -0.59
CA MET A 117 -10.90 -11.92 -0.29
C MET A 117 -12.41 -12.02 -0.51
N GLN A 118 -12.87 -12.48 -1.69
CA GLN A 118 -14.30 -12.63 -1.99
C GLN A 118 -15.01 -13.53 -0.96
N ILE A 119 -14.41 -14.68 -0.61
CA ILE A 119 -14.99 -15.64 0.34
C ILE A 119 -15.07 -15.04 1.75
N VAL A 120 -14.02 -14.38 2.22
CA VAL A 120 -14.01 -13.79 3.57
C VAL A 120 -15.02 -12.65 3.65
N LEU A 121 -15.14 -11.82 2.62
CA LEU A 121 -16.15 -10.75 2.60
C LEU A 121 -17.57 -11.32 2.56
N ALA A 122 -17.82 -12.39 1.81
CA ALA A 122 -19.12 -13.07 1.78
C ALA A 122 -19.52 -13.66 3.15
N ILE A 123 -18.56 -14.23 3.87
CA ILE A 123 -18.79 -14.80 5.21
C ILE A 123 -19.00 -13.69 6.24
N THR A 124 -18.22 -12.61 6.16
CA THR A 124 -18.23 -11.53 7.16
C THR A 124 -19.35 -10.54 6.97
N SER A 125 -19.86 -10.38 5.74
CA SER A 125 -21.07 -9.60 5.43
C SER A 125 -22.32 -10.26 6.00
N GLY A 126 -22.31 -11.57 6.21
CA GLY A 126 -23.51 -12.32 6.57
C GLY A 126 -24.39 -12.70 5.37
N ALA A 127 -24.01 -12.36 4.13
CA ALA A 127 -24.73 -12.75 2.93
C ALA A 127 -24.87 -14.30 2.79
N VAL A 128 -23.88 -15.04 3.29
CA VAL A 128 -23.86 -16.52 3.25
C VAL A 128 -24.36 -17.14 4.57
N HIS A 129 -24.97 -16.34 5.44
CA HIS A 129 -25.35 -16.76 6.78
C HIS A 129 -26.39 -17.89 6.77
N ASP A 130 -27.36 -17.84 5.86
CA ASP A 130 -28.41 -18.85 5.73
C ASP A 130 -27.88 -20.19 5.22
N LEU A 131 -26.76 -20.16 4.49
CA LEU A 131 -26.04 -21.36 4.05
C LEU A 131 -25.15 -21.97 5.14
N ILE A 132 -24.61 -21.14 6.06
CA ILE A 132 -23.68 -21.57 7.11
C ILE A 132 -24.40 -21.96 8.41
N GLY A 133 -25.61 -21.44 8.64
CA GLY A 133 -26.44 -21.74 9.80
C GLY A 133 -25.94 -21.06 11.08
N GLY A 134 -26.39 -19.82 11.31
CA GLY A 134 -26.09 -19.04 12.53
C GLY A 134 -27.29 -18.20 13.04
N GLU A 135 -27.04 -17.27 13.96
CA GLU A 135 -27.94 -16.14 14.24
C GLU A 135 -27.45 -14.89 13.50
N ALA A 136 -28.35 -14.20 12.79
CA ALA A 136 -28.00 -13.06 11.96
C ALA A 136 -27.31 -11.98 12.82
N PRO A 137 -26.07 -11.58 12.50
CA PRO A 137 -25.37 -10.54 13.24
C PRO A 137 -26.09 -9.19 13.06
N THR A 138 -26.00 -8.33 14.07
CA THR A 138 -26.47 -6.94 13.97
C THR A 138 -25.69 -6.20 12.89
N MET A 139 -26.37 -5.40 12.05
CA MET A 139 -25.74 -4.69 10.94
C MET A 139 -24.53 -3.83 11.35
N GLU A 140 -24.59 -3.14 12.49
CA GLU A 140 -23.45 -2.37 13.03
C GLU A 140 -22.18 -3.21 13.22
N LYS A 141 -22.34 -4.47 13.66
CA LYS A 141 -21.22 -5.40 13.84
C LYS A 141 -20.70 -5.93 12.51
N VAL A 142 -21.59 -6.11 11.53
CA VAL A 142 -21.23 -6.49 10.16
C VAL A 142 -20.39 -5.38 9.54
N GLU A 143 -20.86 -4.14 9.54
CA GLU A 143 -20.13 -2.99 8.98
C GLU A 143 -18.70 -2.88 9.54
N LEU A 144 -18.55 -2.97 10.87
CA LEU A 144 -17.23 -2.88 11.52
C LEU A 144 -16.29 -4.03 11.14
N ASN A 145 -16.81 -5.27 11.11
CA ASN A 145 -16.01 -6.43 10.76
C ASN A 145 -15.65 -6.45 9.28
N LEU A 146 -16.64 -6.22 8.42
CA LEU A 146 -16.51 -6.22 6.98
C LEU A 146 -15.48 -5.17 6.55
N LYS A 147 -15.53 -3.96 7.12
CA LYS A 147 -14.51 -2.93 6.84
C LYS A 147 -13.10 -3.36 7.24
N SER A 148 -12.96 -4.00 8.40
CA SER A 148 -11.65 -4.46 8.90
C SER A 148 -11.07 -5.57 8.03
N TRP A 149 -11.90 -6.56 7.66
CA TRP A 149 -11.49 -7.68 6.81
C TRP A 149 -11.27 -7.27 5.36
N SER A 150 -12.08 -6.34 4.84
CA SER A 150 -11.91 -5.73 3.52
C SER A 150 -10.55 -5.07 3.39
N VAL A 151 -10.19 -4.17 4.32
CA VAL A 151 -8.87 -3.52 4.32
C VAL A 151 -7.73 -4.55 4.41
N LEU A 152 -7.83 -5.56 5.28
CA LEU A 152 -6.79 -6.57 5.42
C LEU A 152 -6.59 -7.36 4.11
N PHE A 153 -7.67 -7.93 3.55
CA PHE A 153 -7.57 -8.79 2.38
C PHE A 153 -7.35 -8.03 1.08
N SER A 154 -7.86 -6.80 0.93
CA SER A 154 -7.58 -5.95 -0.23
C SER A 154 -6.08 -5.67 -0.35
N HIS A 155 -5.40 -5.44 0.78
CA HIS A 155 -3.97 -5.19 0.77
C HIS A 155 -3.17 -6.48 0.53
N VAL A 156 -3.55 -7.61 1.12
CA VAL A 156 -2.89 -8.91 0.83
C VAL A 156 -3.03 -9.27 -0.66
N ALA A 157 -4.25 -9.18 -1.21
CA ALA A 157 -4.51 -9.43 -2.62
C ALA A 157 -3.79 -8.39 -3.51
N GLY A 158 -3.69 -7.15 -3.05
CA GLY A 158 -2.93 -6.08 -3.70
C GLY A 158 -1.44 -6.38 -3.79
N PHE A 159 -0.80 -6.89 -2.73
CA PHE A 159 0.60 -7.33 -2.78
C PHE A 159 0.81 -8.56 -3.68
N ALA A 160 -0.12 -9.52 -3.66
CA ALA A 160 -0.09 -10.66 -4.57
C ALA A 160 -0.23 -10.21 -6.04
N THR A 161 -1.09 -9.21 -6.29
CA THR A 161 -1.28 -8.59 -7.61
C THR A 161 -0.02 -7.82 -8.03
N ILE A 162 0.64 -7.10 -7.12
CA ILE A 162 1.95 -6.49 -7.35
C ILE A 162 2.96 -7.54 -7.79
N ASN A 163 3.04 -8.68 -7.10
CA ASN A 163 4.01 -9.71 -7.43
C ASN A 163 3.73 -10.30 -8.83
N ALA A 164 2.49 -10.72 -9.10
CA ALA A 164 2.10 -11.29 -10.40
C ALA A 164 2.40 -10.37 -11.60
N TRP A 165 2.00 -9.10 -11.52
CA TRP A 165 2.26 -8.15 -12.61
C TRP A 165 3.70 -7.63 -12.60
N GLY A 166 4.37 -7.61 -11.45
CA GLY A 166 5.79 -7.26 -11.30
C GLY A 166 6.70 -8.28 -11.95
N SER A 167 6.47 -9.58 -11.72
CA SER A 167 7.15 -10.68 -12.39
C SER A 167 6.93 -10.63 -13.90
N LEU A 168 5.70 -10.33 -14.36
CA LEU A 168 5.44 -10.11 -15.79
C LEU A 168 6.26 -8.91 -16.33
N GLN A 169 6.32 -7.81 -15.58
CA GLN A 169 7.07 -6.60 -15.94
C GLN A 169 8.57 -6.88 -16.07
N GLN A 170 9.14 -7.65 -15.16
CA GLN A 170 10.58 -7.97 -15.15
C GLN A 170 10.98 -9.06 -16.13
N THR A 171 10.13 -10.06 -16.36
CA THR A 171 10.44 -11.14 -17.30
C THR A 171 10.33 -10.67 -18.75
N TYR A 172 9.22 -10.02 -19.11
CA TYR A 172 8.90 -9.73 -20.52
C TYR A 172 9.08 -8.27 -20.93
N PHE A 173 9.01 -7.32 -19.98
CA PHE A 173 8.97 -5.88 -20.29
C PHE A 173 10.19 -5.08 -19.78
N LYS A 174 11.27 -5.76 -19.35
CA LYS A 174 12.51 -5.14 -18.85
C LYS A 174 13.37 -4.39 -19.88
N GLY A 175 13.05 -4.48 -21.18
CA GLY A 175 13.91 -3.95 -22.26
C GLY A 175 14.04 -2.43 -22.30
N SER A 176 13.05 -1.68 -21.81
CA SER A 176 13.05 -0.21 -21.77
C SER A 176 12.05 0.31 -20.73
N PRO A 177 12.21 1.54 -20.20
CA PRO A 177 11.22 2.13 -19.30
C PRO A 177 9.83 2.25 -19.92
N GLN A 178 9.76 2.52 -21.24
CA GLN A 178 8.51 2.61 -21.98
C GLN A 178 7.82 1.25 -22.08
N SER A 179 8.57 0.16 -22.31
CA SER A 179 8.00 -1.18 -22.30
C SER A 179 7.53 -1.59 -20.91
N ALA A 180 8.29 -1.26 -19.85
CA ALA A 180 7.87 -1.53 -18.48
C ALA A 180 6.55 -0.81 -18.13
N LEU A 181 6.35 0.42 -18.63
CA LEU A 181 5.12 1.17 -18.44
C LEU A 181 3.91 0.55 -19.17
N LEU A 182 4.11 -0.20 -20.27
CA LEU A 182 3.01 -0.86 -20.99
C LEU A 182 2.32 -1.94 -20.16
N VAL A 183 2.96 -2.46 -19.12
CA VAL A 183 2.33 -3.42 -18.20
C VAL A 183 1.16 -2.78 -17.44
N VAL A 184 1.19 -1.48 -17.19
CA VAL A 184 0.14 -0.77 -16.45
C VAL A 184 -1.22 -0.81 -17.18
N PRO A 185 -1.36 -0.38 -18.46
CA PRO A 185 -2.63 -0.50 -19.17
C PRO A 185 -3.04 -1.95 -19.43
N ILE A 186 -2.08 -2.87 -19.64
CA ILE A 186 -2.38 -4.31 -19.78
C ILE A 186 -2.94 -4.86 -18.47
N GLY A 187 -2.31 -4.52 -17.35
CA GLY A 187 -2.73 -4.88 -15.99
C GLY A 187 -4.10 -4.32 -15.66
N PHE A 188 -4.36 -3.05 -16.00
CA PHE A 188 -5.67 -2.45 -15.82
C PHE A 188 -6.75 -3.22 -16.58
N ILE A 189 -6.56 -3.51 -17.86
CA ILE A 189 -7.53 -4.29 -18.65
C ILE A 189 -7.70 -5.70 -18.08
N GLY A 190 -6.60 -6.35 -17.69
CA GLY A 190 -6.63 -7.69 -17.09
C GLY A 190 -7.42 -7.73 -15.78
N LEU A 191 -7.19 -6.77 -14.89
CA LEU A 191 -7.92 -6.63 -13.63
C LEU A 191 -9.40 -6.30 -13.86
N GLN A 192 -9.73 -5.42 -14.81
CA GLN A 192 -11.13 -5.11 -15.15
C GLN A 192 -11.89 -6.35 -15.65
N VAL A 193 -11.25 -7.17 -16.49
CA VAL A 193 -11.85 -8.44 -16.95
C VAL A 193 -12.04 -9.41 -15.78
N LEU A 194 -11.05 -9.49 -14.88
CA LEU A 194 -11.11 -10.36 -13.71
C LEU A 194 -12.20 -9.94 -12.73
N PHE A 195 -12.29 -8.64 -12.42
CA PHE A 195 -13.31 -8.06 -11.55
C PHE A 195 -14.70 -8.23 -12.16
N ALA A 196 -14.88 -7.99 -13.45
CA ALA A 196 -16.16 -8.27 -14.12
C ALA A 196 -16.58 -9.75 -14.05
N ALA A 197 -15.62 -10.68 -14.08
CA ALA A 197 -15.90 -12.09 -13.91
C ALA A 197 -16.28 -12.44 -12.46
N MET A 198 -15.62 -11.84 -11.46
CA MET A 198 -15.94 -12.04 -10.04
C MET A 198 -17.28 -11.40 -9.67
N ASP A 199 -17.56 -10.21 -10.17
CA ASP A 199 -18.87 -9.54 -10.09
C ASP A 199 -19.99 -10.42 -10.68
N SER A 200 -19.78 -10.96 -11.89
CA SER A 200 -20.74 -11.91 -12.50
C SER A 200 -20.97 -13.17 -11.66
N ILE A 201 -20.01 -13.60 -10.85
CA ILE A 201 -20.15 -14.72 -9.91
C ILE A 201 -20.92 -14.26 -8.67
N ARG A 202 -20.56 -13.10 -8.12
CA ARG A 202 -21.20 -12.51 -6.94
C ARG A 202 -22.68 -12.24 -7.18
N TRP A 203 -23.02 -11.58 -8.28
CA TRP A 203 -24.41 -11.34 -8.69
C TRP A 203 -25.24 -12.62 -8.74
N LYS A 204 -24.67 -13.72 -9.26
CA LYS A 204 -25.36 -15.01 -9.28
C LYS A 204 -25.58 -15.59 -7.89
N ILE A 205 -24.62 -15.42 -6.98
CA ILE A 205 -24.72 -15.92 -5.60
C ILE A 205 -25.77 -15.12 -4.85
N SER A 206 -25.78 -13.79 -4.97
CA SER A 206 -26.75 -12.91 -4.29
C SER A 206 -28.18 -12.98 -4.82
N HIS A 207 -28.45 -13.76 -5.88
CA HIS A 207 -29.83 -13.92 -6.43
C HIS A 207 -30.26 -15.40 -6.41
N MET A 208 -29.53 -16.26 -5.69
CA MET A 208 -29.74 -17.72 -5.75
C MET A 208 -30.85 -18.23 -4.82
N ASP A 209 -31.21 -17.48 -3.80
CA ASP A 209 -32.16 -17.86 -2.76
C ASP A 209 -33.58 -17.35 -3.01
N ASP A 210 -33.79 -16.03 -3.11
CA ASP A 210 -35.08 -15.38 -3.30
C ASP A 210 -35.16 -14.51 -4.57
N GLY A 211 -34.01 -14.21 -5.18
CA GLY A 211 -33.89 -13.46 -6.43
C GLY A 211 -33.99 -11.94 -6.27
N GLU A 212 -34.01 -11.44 -5.03
CA GLU A 212 -33.87 -10.04 -4.65
C GLU A 212 -32.55 -9.88 -3.89
N GLU A 213 -32.02 -8.66 -3.80
CA GLU A 213 -30.78 -8.40 -3.05
C GLU A 213 -31.13 -7.87 -1.66
N ASP A 214 -30.67 -8.56 -0.62
CA ASP A 214 -30.86 -8.14 0.77
C ASP A 214 -29.83 -7.07 1.22
N GLU A 215 -30.02 -6.51 2.41
CA GLU A 215 -29.12 -5.47 2.93
C GLU A 215 -27.69 -5.98 3.19
N PHE A 216 -27.51 -7.27 3.51
CA PHE A 216 -26.21 -7.90 3.73
C PHE A 216 -25.49 -8.22 2.43
N GLU A 217 -26.23 -8.61 1.40
CA GLU A 217 -25.74 -8.86 0.04
C GLU A 217 -25.31 -7.57 -0.64
N HIS A 218 -26.13 -6.53 -0.56
CA HIS A 218 -25.76 -5.20 -1.05
C HIS A 218 -24.49 -4.70 -0.35
N LYS A 219 -24.38 -4.89 0.97
CA LYS A 219 -23.18 -4.49 1.72
C LYS A 219 -21.97 -5.34 1.35
N TRP A 220 -22.16 -6.62 1.05
CA TRP A 220 -21.09 -7.49 0.54
C TRP A 220 -20.58 -7.00 -0.80
N ASP A 221 -21.49 -6.68 -1.73
CA ASP A 221 -21.14 -6.20 -3.05
C ASP A 221 -20.34 -4.89 -2.97
N GLU A 222 -20.89 -3.89 -2.30
CA GLU A 222 -20.29 -2.56 -2.10
C GLU A 222 -18.87 -2.65 -1.52
N GLU A 223 -18.69 -3.34 -0.39
CA GLU A 223 -17.37 -3.41 0.27
C GLU A 223 -16.37 -4.28 -0.49
N THR A 224 -16.85 -5.21 -1.33
CA THR A 224 -15.96 -6.00 -2.19
C THR A 224 -15.54 -5.22 -3.43
N GLU A 225 -16.44 -4.43 -4.02
CA GLU A 225 -16.07 -3.51 -5.11
C GLU A 225 -15.05 -2.47 -4.64
N GLU A 226 -15.23 -1.89 -3.44
CA GLU A 226 -14.23 -1.01 -2.83
C GLU A 226 -12.88 -1.71 -2.64
N ALA A 227 -12.88 -2.96 -2.15
CA ALA A 227 -11.67 -3.75 -1.97
C ALA A 227 -10.94 -4.03 -3.30
N GLU A 228 -11.69 -4.33 -4.37
CA GLU A 228 -11.15 -4.52 -5.72
C GLU A 228 -10.54 -3.22 -6.27
N ASN A 229 -11.19 -2.07 -6.03
CA ASN A 229 -10.70 -0.77 -6.43
C ASN A 229 -9.38 -0.43 -5.71
N ASP A 230 -9.26 -0.79 -4.43
CA ASP A 230 -8.01 -0.71 -3.65
C ASP A 230 -6.90 -1.59 -4.24
N VAL A 231 -7.20 -2.85 -4.58
CA VAL A 231 -6.24 -3.78 -5.22
C VAL A 231 -5.70 -3.20 -6.53
N ALA A 232 -6.57 -2.69 -7.39
CA ALA A 232 -6.16 -2.07 -8.65
C ALA A 232 -5.35 -0.80 -8.44
N GLY A 233 -5.79 0.10 -7.56
CA GLY A 233 -5.08 1.33 -7.24
C GLY A 233 -3.67 1.07 -6.69
N LEU A 234 -3.56 0.15 -5.72
CA LEU A 234 -2.29 -0.21 -5.08
C LEU A 234 -1.30 -0.83 -6.07
N SER A 235 -1.76 -1.82 -6.85
CA SER A 235 -0.89 -2.58 -7.75
C SER A 235 -0.45 -1.79 -8.98
N LEU A 236 -1.38 -1.11 -9.67
CA LEU A 236 -1.06 -0.38 -10.89
C LEU A 236 -0.16 0.84 -10.62
N SER A 237 -0.38 1.52 -9.48
CA SER A 237 0.46 2.65 -9.08
C SER A 237 1.88 2.20 -8.74
N PHE A 238 2.04 1.04 -8.10
CA PHE A 238 3.35 0.46 -7.81
C PHE A 238 4.14 0.16 -9.09
N LEU A 239 3.53 -0.53 -10.05
CA LEU A 239 4.15 -0.85 -11.36
C LEU A 239 4.53 0.41 -12.15
N THR A 240 3.71 1.45 -12.03
CA THR A 240 4.01 2.76 -12.61
C THR A 240 5.24 3.36 -11.97
N VAL A 241 5.32 3.38 -10.63
CA VAL A 241 6.49 3.90 -9.93
C VAL A 241 7.74 3.07 -10.19
N GLN A 242 7.63 1.76 -10.40
CA GLN A 242 8.76 0.94 -10.88
C GLN A 242 9.25 1.41 -12.26
N ALA A 243 8.35 1.62 -13.22
CA ALA A 243 8.72 2.12 -14.54
C ALA A 243 9.32 3.54 -14.48
N LEU A 244 8.82 4.40 -13.60
CA LEU A 244 9.37 5.74 -13.36
C LEU A 244 10.75 5.69 -12.72
N ARG A 245 10.95 4.81 -11.74
CA ARG A 245 12.28 4.57 -11.15
C ARG A 245 13.24 4.09 -12.22
N PHE A 246 12.84 3.13 -13.06
CA PHE A 246 13.64 2.68 -14.20
C PHE A 246 13.98 3.81 -15.17
N TYR A 247 13.03 4.72 -15.43
CA TYR A 247 13.28 5.90 -16.27
C TYR A 247 14.32 6.87 -15.66
N ILE A 248 14.32 7.05 -14.33
CA ILE A 248 15.19 7.98 -13.61
C ILE A 248 16.58 7.39 -13.33
N SER A 249 16.63 6.13 -12.88
CA SER A 249 17.85 5.46 -12.44
C SER A 249 18.53 4.66 -13.55
N GLY A 250 17.79 4.26 -14.58
CA GLY A 250 18.26 3.29 -15.57
C GLY A 250 18.27 1.85 -15.06
N ILE A 251 17.76 1.60 -13.85
CA ILE A 251 17.72 0.28 -13.20
C ILE A 251 16.28 -0.06 -12.89
N LEU A 252 15.81 -1.21 -13.40
CA LEU A 252 14.50 -1.74 -13.06
C LEU A 252 14.61 -2.49 -11.72
N PRO A 253 13.86 -2.09 -10.67
CA PRO A 253 13.82 -2.82 -9.41
C PRO A 253 13.29 -4.26 -9.57
N ASN A 254 13.51 -5.11 -8.57
CA ASN A 254 12.91 -6.46 -8.53
C ASN A 254 11.39 -6.40 -8.24
N ALA A 255 10.70 -7.55 -8.20
CA ALA A 255 9.23 -7.63 -8.07
C ALA A 255 8.71 -6.95 -6.79
N GLU A 256 9.52 -6.96 -5.74
CA GLU A 256 9.26 -6.29 -4.46
C GLU A 256 9.68 -4.80 -4.45
N GLY A 257 10.20 -4.28 -5.56
CA GLY A 257 10.69 -2.92 -5.70
C GLY A 257 12.02 -2.66 -5.00
N ILE A 258 12.77 -3.70 -4.67
CA ILE A 258 14.11 -3.64 -4.07
C ILE A 258 15.17 -3.55 -5.17
N GLU A 259 16.15 -2.68 -4.95
CA GLU A 259 17.37 -2.57 -5.76
C GLU A 259 18.54 -3.18 -4.99
N PRO A 260 19.55 -3.74 -5.67
CA PRO A 260 20.82 -4.11 -5.04
C PRO A 260 21.41 -2.95 -4.24
N TRP A 261 22.10 -3.26 -3.14
CA TRP A 261 22.63 -2.23 -2.24
C TRP A 261 23.57 -1.23 -2.94
N GLU A 262 24.45 -1.74 -3.81
CA GLU A 262 25.40 -0.93 -4.59
C GLU A 262 24.69 0.10 -5.47
N ASP A 263 23.57 -0.29 -6.07
CA ASP A 263 22.76 0.59 -6.91
C ASP A 263 22.02 1.61 -6.03
N SER A 264 21.46 1.17 -4.89
CA SER A 264 20.69 2.03 -4.00
C SER A 264 21.51 3.20 -3.43
N ILE A 265 22.82 3.03 -3.21
CA ILE A 265 23.72 4.10 -2.73
C ILE A 265 24.26 4.99 -3.86
N SER A 266 24.14 4.54 -5.11
CA SER A 266 24.66 5.25 -6.28
C SER A 266 23.78 6.42 -6.72
N HIS A 267 22.54 6.50 -6.21
CA HIS A 267 21.58 7.49 -6.65
C HIS A 267 21.96 8.91 -6.21
N GLY A 268 22.21 9.76 -7.20
CA GLY A 268 22.58 11.14 -6.98
C GLY A 268 21.41 12.00 -6.49
N GLY A 269 21.75 13.19 -5.97
CA GLY A 269 20.78 14.19 -5.51
C GLY A 269 19.62 14.44 -6.49
N GLY A 270 19.93 14.59 -7.78
CA GLY A 270 18.92 14.86 -8.81
C GLY A 270 17.88 13.75 -8.97
N GLN A 271 18.28 12.49 -8.79
CA GLN A 271 17.39 11.34 -9.01
C GLN A 271 16.32 11.24 -7.92
N TRP A 272 16.70 11.32 -6.65
CA TRP A 272 15.72 11.26 -5.56
C TRP A 272 14.86 12.52 -5.48
N HIS A 273 15.39 13.72 -5.77
CA HIS A 273 14.56 14.92 -5.88
C HIS A 273 13.51 14.78 -6.99
N SER A 274 13.90 14.23 -8.15
CA SER A 274 12.96 14.01 -9.25
C SER A 274 11.80 13.11 -8.85
N LEU A 275 12.06 12.05 -8.08
CA LEU A 275 11.02 11.14 -7.60
C LEU A 275 10.10 11.83 -6.57
N ILE A 276 10.63 12.65 -5.68
CA ILE A 276 9.81 13.46 -4.76
C ILE A 276 8.92 14.45 -5.52
N TYR A 277 9.45 15.14 -6.55
CA TYR A 277 8.65 16.04 -7.37
C TYR A 277 7.55 15.32 -8.16
N MET A 278 7.83 14.10 -8.64
CA MET A 278 6.82 13.24 -9.24
C MET A 278 5.72 12.91 -8.23
N GLY A 279 6.07 12.63 -6.97
CA GLY A 279 5.10 12.45 -5.88
C GLY A 279 4.18 13.64 -5.67
N PHE A 280 4.70 14.87 -5.71
CA PHE A 280 3.86 16.08 -5.71
C PHE A 280 2.99 16.21 -6.96
N GLY A 281 3.46 15.74 -8.11
CA GLY A 281 2.66 15.63 -9.33
C GLY A 281 1.46 14.69 -9.16
N PHE A 282 1.70 13.50 -8.61
CA PHE A 282 0.65 12.53 -8.24
C PHE A 282 -0.36 13.14 -7.25
N PHE A 283 0.11 13.89 -6.25
CA PHE A 283 -0.75 14.59 -5.30
C PHE A 283 -1.66 15.63 -5.99
N ALA A 284 -1.09 16.45 -6.88
CA ALA A 284 -1.87 17.44 -7.64
C ALA A 284 -2.91 16.76 -8.55
N LEU A 285 -2.59 15.61 -9.14
CA LEU A 285 -3.52 14.82 -9.95
C LEU A 285 -4.66 14.23 -9.10
N SER A 286 -4.37 13.70 -7.90
CA SER A 286 -5.41 13.23 -6.96
C SER A 286 -6.38 14.36 -6.59
N ILE A 287 -5.87 15.56 -6.27
CA ILE A 287 -6.74 16.75 -6.05
C ILE A 287 -7.58 17.06 -7.29
N GLY A 288 -6.99 16.96 -8.49
CA GLY A 288 -7.69 17.15 -9.75
C GLY A 288 -8.86 16.18 -9.94
N VAL A 289 -8.64 14.89 -9.64
CA VAL A 289 -9.68 13.85 -9.70
C VAL A 289 -10.81 14.13 -8.71
N LEU A 290 -10.48 14.38 -7.44
CA LEU A 290 -11.46 14.73 -6.40
C LEU A 290 -12.23 16.02 -6.73
N SER A 291 -11.59 16.97 -7.41
CA SER A 291 -12.26 18.18 -7.88
C SER A 291 -13.23 17.88 -9.01
N SER A 292 -12.86 16.98 -9.94
CA SER A 292 -13.70 16.60 -11.09
C SER A 292 -14.98 15.89 -10.66
N GLU A 293 -14.91 15.05 -9.62
CA GLU A 293 -16.06 14.37 -9.03
C GLU A 293 -17.14 15.36 -8.59
N LYS A 294 -16.75 16.46 -7.90
CA LYS A 294 -17.66 17.52 -7.46
C LYS A 294 -18.35 18.28 -8.60
N PHE A 295 -17.77 18.28 -9.80
CA PHE A 295 -18.36 18.94 -10.96
C PHE A 295 -19.32 18.04 -11.74
N MET A 296 -19.25 16.73 -11.55
CA MET A 296 -20.16 15.79 -12.18
C MET A 296 -21.40 15.62 -11.32
N LYS A 297 -22.56 16.07 -11.86
CA LYS A 297 -23.80 16.08 -11.10
C LYS A 297 -24.41 14.69 -10.90
N GLU A 298 -24.22 13.79 -11.86
CA GLU A 298 -24.71 12.40 -11.86
C GLU A 298 -23.82 11.54 -12.79
N PRO A 299 -22.63 11.10 -12.33
CA PRO A 299 -21.84 10.12 -13.10
C PRO A 299 -22.57 8.78 -13.15
N SER A 300 -22.38 8.01 -14.23
CA SER A 300 -22.78 6.61 -14.25
C SER A 300 -21.88 5.80 -13.30
N GLU A 301 -22.38 4.72 -12.70
CA GLU A 301 -21.62 3.81 -11.80
C GLU A 301 -20.23 3.43 -12.34
N ARG A 302 -20.12 3.09 -13.64
CA ARG A 302 -18.82 2.77 -14.26
C ARG A 302 -17.81 3.92 -14.22
N VAL A 303 -18.30 5.16 -14.30
CA VAL A 303 -17.45 6.37 -14.27
C VAL A 303 -17.02 6.67 -12.84
N GLU A 304 -17.92 6.50 -11.87
CA GLU A 304 -17.62 6.62 -10.45
C GLU A 304 -16.54 5.62 -10.03
N ARG A 305 -16.70 4.35 -10.40
CA ARG A 305 -15.70 3.30 -10.18
C ARG A 305 -14.32 3.63 -10.78
N VAL A 306 -14.29 4.15 -12.00
CA VAL A 306 -13.02 4.57 -12.63
C VAL A 306 -12.39 5.76 -11.90
N ILE A 307 -13.19 6.70 -11.41
CA ILE A 307 -12.71 7.86 -10.63
C ILE A 307 -12.10 7.42 -9.31
N GLU A 308 -12.74 6.48 -8.60
CA GLU A 308 -12.22 5.92 -7.36
C GLU A 308 -10.89 5.19 -7.59
N ILE A 309 -10.83 4.30 -8.59
CA ILE A 309 -9.58 3.61 -8.95
C ILE A 309 -8.48 4.61 -9.30
N LEU A 310 -8.80 5.67 -10.05
CA LEU A 310 -7.82 6.72 -10.39
C LEU A 310 -7.37 7.50 -9.15
N ASN A 311 -8.28 7.81 -8.23
CA ASN A 311 -7.93 8.50 -6.99
C ASN A 311 -7.02 7.63 -6.11
N ASN A 312 -7.35 6.35 -5.95
CA ASN A 312 -6.52 5.37 -5.23
C ASN A 312 -5.15 5.22 -5.90
N TYR A 313 -5.13 5.06 -7.23
CA TYR A 313 -3.90 4.98 -8.01
C TYR A 313 -3.00 6.20 -7.80
N PHE A 314 -3.53 7.42 -7.83
CA PHE A 314 -2.72 8.61 -7.63
C PHE A 314 -2.24 8.75 -6.18
N THR A 315 -3.07 8.38 -5.20
CA THR A 315 -2.73 8.43 -3.77
C THR A 315 -1.63 7.43 -3.41
N PHE A 316 -1.74 6.19 -3.88
CA PHE A 316 -0.69 5.19 -3.72
C PHE A 316 0.57 5.56 -4.52
N GLY A 317 0.43 6.09 -5.75
CA GLY A 317 1.55 6.56 -6.56
C GLY A 317 2.36 7.67 -5.88
N MET A 318 1.69 8.64 -5.25
CA MET A 318 2.32 9.64 -4.40
C MET A 318 3.11 8.99 -3.26
N SER A 319 2.48 8.05 -2.55
CA SER A 319 3.06 7.36 -1.40
C SER A 319 4.31 6.56 -1.78
N TRP A 320 4.28 5.84 -2.90
CA TRP A 320 5.43 5.12 -3.44
C TRP A 320 6.57 6.04 -3.86
N CYS A 321 6.26 7.16 -4.52
CA CYS A 321 7.27 8.15 -4.90
C CYS A 321 7.98 8.74 -3.67
N PHE A 322 7.22 9.08 -2.61
CA PHE A 322 7.81 9.58 -1.37
C PHE A 322 8.61 8.50 -0.63
N PHE A 323 8.07 7.29 -0.54
CA PHE A 323 8.76 6.17 0.10
C PHE A 323 10.12 5.89 -0.54
N TYR A 324 10.16 5.66 -1.86
CA TYR A 324 11.41 5.38 -2.57
C TYR A 324 12.31 6.61 -2.70
N GLY A 325 11.74 7.81 -2.82
CA GLY A 325 12.52 9.06 -2.86
C GLY A 325 13.26 9.30 -1.54
N VAL A 326 12.59 9.11 -0.40
CA VAL A 326 13.23 9.20 0.92
C VAL A 326 14.23 8.06 1.12
N ARG A 327 13.91 6.83 0.68
CA ARG A 327 14.85 5.70 0.74
C ARG A 327 16.15 6.00 -0.02
N TRP A 328 16.07 6.49 -1.26
CA TRP A 328 17.25 6.90 -2.02
C TRP A 328 18.00 8.07 -1.36
N ALA A 329 17.30 9.06 -0.81
CA ALA A 329 17.93 10.15 -0.08
C ALA A 329 18.72 9.65 1.13
N ILE A 330 18.14 8.75 1.93
CA ILE A 330 18.81 8.14 3.09
C ILE A 330 20.01 7.31 2.64
N SER A 331 19.84 6.41 1.66
CA SER A 331 20.94 5.60 1.13
C SER A 331 22.12 6.45 0.63
N SER A 332 21.84 7.60 0.01
CA SER A 332 22.87 8.52 -0.49
C SER A 332 23.70 9.20 0.61
N THR A 333 23.18 9.29 1.84
CA THR A 333 23.94 9.86 2.98
C THR A 333 24.95 8.89 3.57
N GLN A 334 24.97 7.63 3.12
CA GLN A 334 25.86 6.56 3.59
C GLN A 334 25.87 6.39 5.13
N PHE A 335 24.75 6.73 5.80
CA PHE A 335 24.65 6.68 7.25
C PHE A 335 24.92 5.27 7.84
N THR A 336 24.84 4.22 7.02
CA THR A 336 25.13 2.82 7.36
C THR A 336 26.52 2.31 6.92
N SER A 337 27.38 3.13 6.28
CA SER A 337 28.64 2.65 5.67
C SER A 337 29.81 2.47 6.65
N GLU A 338 29.70 2.93 7.88
CA GLU A 338 30.71 2.62 8.90
C GLU A 338 30.45 1.22 9.45
N ASN A 339 30.98 0.17 8.78
CA ASN A 339 31.44 -1.09 9.40
C ASN A 339 31.92 -2.21 8.44
N VAL A 340 32.03 -1.99 7.12
CA VAL A 340 32.50 -3.09 6.23
C VAL A 340 34.03 -3.14 6.09
N ASN A 341 34.76 -2.06 6.38
CA ASN A 341 36.22 -2.00 6.17
C ASN A 341 37.10 -2.27 7.41
N THR A 342 36.53 -2.78 8.51
CA THR A 342 37.29 -3.09 9.74
C THR A 342 37.37 -4.60 10.07
N LEU A 343 36.99 -5.48 9.14
CA LEU A 343 37.10 -6.94 9.28
C LEU A 343 37.91 -7.60 8.16
N VAL A 344 39.09 -7.05 7.85
CA VAL A 344 40.17 -7.78 7.15
C VAL A 344 41.48 -7.64 7.91
#